data_AF-A0A0L0LJC3-F1
#
_entry.id   AF-A0A0L0LJC3-F1
#
_cell.length_a   1.000
_cell.length_b   1.000
_cell.length_c   1.000
_cell.angle_alpha   90.00
_cell.angle_beta   90.00
_cell.angle_gamma   90.00
#
_symmetry.space_group_name_H-M   'P 1'
#
loop_
_entity.id
_entity.type
_entity.pdbx_description
1 polymer ?
#
loop_
_entity_poly.entity_id
_entity_poly.type
_entity_poly.pdbx_seq_one_letter_code
_entity_poly.pdbx_strand_id
1 'polypeptide(L)'
;MSDEAEASIRSCEGCSACCYTHAVGEIQKWEFSTCTSCSEAGCGIYPSRPRACGSYFCAWAVNDIGNDDERPDKVGVVCNTLFTRFTTDDPPSILMLEAWPGALDERPAQALLARMLAEGISVRTGTRDGAPRWQYHVLEQTMKPFGQMLEKNNLKVVWHDI
;
A
#
# COMPACT_ATOMS: atom_id res chain seq x y z
N MET A 1 -7.66 3.11 -35.18
CA MET A 1 -6.44 3.32 -34.38
C MET A 1 -6.96 3.63 -33.00
N SER A 2 -6.90 2.64 -32.11
CA SER A 2 -7.48 2.72 -30.78
C SER A 2 -6.74 3.76 -29.96
N ASP A 3 -7.47 4.72 -29.41
CA ASP A 3 -7.01 5.63 -28.38
C ASP A 3 -6.72 4.80 -27.11
N GLU A 4 -5.49 4.29 -27.01
CA GLU A 4 -4.93 3.93 -25.70
C GLU A 4 -4.70 5.25 -24.98
N ALA A 5 -5.60 5.61 -24.08
CA ALA A 5 -5.39 6.70 -23.14
C ALA A 5 -4.12 6.36 -22.34
N GLU A 6 -3.02 7.04 -22.66
CA GLU A 6 -1.80 7.01 -21.86
C GLU A 6 -2.19 7.45 -20.44
N ALA A 7 -2.25 6.50 -19.51
CA ALA A 7 -2.68 6.76 -18.15
C ALA A 7 -1.71 7.76 -17.52
N SER A 8 -2.16 9.00 -17.36
CA SER A 8 -1.38 10.05 -16.74
C SER A 8 -1.15 9.72 -15.27
N ILE A 9 0.10 9.74 -14.84
CA ILE A 9 0.48 9.56 -13.44
C ILE A 9 0.00 10.77 -12.63
N ARG A 10 -0.81 10.54 -11.60
CA ARG A 10 -1.22 11.59 -10.67
C ARG A 10 0.01 12.18 -9.97
N SER A 11 0.04 13.50 -9.84
CA SER A 11 1.04 14.20 -9.04
C SER A 11 0.86 13.91 -7.55
N CYS A 12 1.94 13.86 -6.78
CA CYS A 12 1.87 13.66 -5.33
C CYS A 12 1.20 14.85 -4.60
N GLU A 13 1.28 16.07 -5.17
CA GLU A 13 0.64 17.27 -4.62
C GLU A 13 0.87 17.50 -3.11
N GLY A 14 2.12 17.32 -2.66
CA GLY A 14 2.51 17.47 -1.25
C GLY A 14 2.35 16.22 -0.39
N CYS A 15 1.72 15.15 -0.91
CA CYS A 15 1.62 13.87 -0.20
C CYS A 15 3.01 13.33 0.17
N SER A 16 3.14 12.91 1.44
CA SER A 16 4.39 12.42 2.03
C SER A 16 4.32 10.97 2.52
N ALA A 17 3.19 10.27 2.34
CA ALA A 17 2.96 8.95 2.95
C ALA A 17 4.04 7.92 2.58
N CYS A 18 4.48 7.85 1.31
CA CYS A 18 5.54 6.93 0.89
C CYS A 18 6.92 7.27 1.48
N CYS A 19 7.15 8.54 1.82
CA CYS A 19 8.36 8.99 2.51
C CYS A 19 8.42 8.44 3.94
N TYR A 20 7.35 7.90 4.50
CA TYR A 20 7.39 7.18 5.78
C TYR A 20 7.46 5.68 5.57
N THR A 21 6.64 5.12 4.68
CA THR A 21 6.45 3.66 4.57
C THR A 21 7.64 2.90 3.99
N HIS A 22 8.36 3.45 3.00
CA HIS A 22 9.37 2.68 2.25
C HIS A 22 10.79 2.87 2.76
N ALA A 23 11.60 1.80 2.75
CA ALA A 23 13.04 1.91 2.91
C ALA A 23 13.68 2.52 1.65
N VAL A 24 14.75 3.32 1.83
CA VAL A 24 15.50 3.92 0.73
C VAL A 24 16.99 3.79 1.01
N GLY A 25 17.62 2.81 0.36
CA GLY A 25 19.04 2.47 0.58
C GLY A 25 20.01 3.61 0.28
N GLU A 26 19.74 4.41 -0.78
CA GLU A 26 20.58 5.54 -1.21
C GLU A 26 20.79 6.59 -0.10
N ILE A 27 19.83 6.72 0.81
CA ILE A 27 19.88 7.66 1.95
C ILE A 27 19.82 6.94 3.30
N GLN A 28 20.12 5.63 3.32
CA GLN A 28 20.12 4.79 4.52
C GLN A 28 18.84 4.90 5.36
N LYS A 29 17.70 5.10 4.69
CA LYS A 29 16.39 5.21 5.33
C LYS A 29 15.78 3.82 5.52
N TRP A 30 15.33 3.53 6.73
CA TRP A 30 14.57 2.31 7.03
C TRP A 30 13.08 2.45 6.71
N GLU A 31 12.38 1.35 6.45
CA GLU A 31 10.93 1.34 6.38
C GLU A 31 10.31 1.85 7.68
N PHE A 32 9.13 2.48 7.58
CA PHE A 32 8.41 3.09 8.70
C PHE A 32 9.19 4.17 9.50
N SER A 33 10.36 4.59 9.02
CA SER A 33 11.10 5.74 9.55
C SER A 33 10.78 7.01 8.75
N THR A 34 10.93 8.18 9.38
CA THR A 34 10.70 9.47 8.70
C THR A 34 11.90 9.80 7.81
N CYS A 35 11.64 10.11 6.53
CA CYS A 35 12.67 10.62 5.64
C CYS A 35 13.14 12.02 6.10
N THR A 36 14.45 12.22 6.23
CA THR A 36 15.05 13.49 6.71
C THR A 36 14.79 14.68 5.80
N SER A 37 14.52 14.43 4.52
CA SER A 37 14.20 15.48 3.54
C SER A 37 12.69 15.70 3.39
N CYS A 38 11.85 14.97 4.13
CA CYS A 38 10.41 15.13 4.07
C CYS A 38 9.94 16.23 5.02
N SER A 39 9.02 17.06 4.55
CA SER A 39 8.35 18.11 5.31
C SER A 39 6.84 17.96 5.18
N GLU A 40 6.08 18.80 5.89
CA GLU A 40 4.62 18.87 5.77
C GLU A 40 4.17 19.24 4.34
N ALA A 41 4.99 19.98 3.58
CA ALA A 41 4.72 20.35 2.20
C ALA A 41 5.18 19.28 1.18
N GLY A 42 5.64 18.12 1.64
CA GLY A 42 6.19 17.05 0.81
C GLY A 42 7.72 17.01 0.83
N CYS A 43 8.32 16.45 -0.22
CA CYS A 43 9.76 16.21 -0.30
C CYS A 43 10.54 17.51 -0.60
N GLY A 44 11.39 17.95 0.33
CA GLY A 44 12.22 19.16 0.20
C GLY A 44 13.33 19.05 -0.86
N ILE A 45 13.61 17.84 -1.34
CA ILE A 45 14.60 17.59 -2.41
C ILE A 45 13.95 16.95 -3.64
N TYR A 46 12.65 17.15 -3.87
CA TYR A 46 11.91 16.44 -4.93
C TYR A 46 12.60 16.46 -6.32
N PRO A 47 13.15 17.60 -6.81
CA PRO A 47 13.85 17.63 -8.09
C PRO A 47 15.13 16.78 -8.14
N SER A 48 15.81 16.61 -7.00
CA SER A 48 17.06 15.87 -6.83
C SER A 48 16.88 14.62 -5.97
N ARG A 49 15.67 14.05 -5.94
CA ARG A 49 15.32 12.92 -5.09
C ARG A 49 16.14 11.67 -5.48
N PRO A 50 16.39 10.75 -4.52
CA PRO A 50 17.03 9.46 -4.81
C PRO A 50 16.36 8.73 -5.97
N ARG A 51 17.14 7.94 -6.73
CA ARG A 51 16.61 7.19 -7.89
C ARG A 51 15.48 6.28 -7.46
N ALA A 52 15.61 5.58 -6.34
CA ALA A 52 14.56 4.73 -5.78
C ALA A 52 13.23 5.49 -5.56
N CYS A 53 13.29 6.74 -5.06
CA CYS A 53 12.11 7.60 -4.91
C CYS A 53 11.58 8.10 -6.27
N GLY A 54 12.47 8.32 -7.23
CA GLY A 54 12.12 8.79 -8.57
C GLY A 54 11.47 7.73 -9.47
N SER A 55 11.77 6.46 -9.23
CA SER A 55 11.23 5.32 -10.00
C SER A 55 10.02 4.64 -9.35
N TYR A 56 9.62 5.06 -8.15
CA TYR A 56 8.50 4.46 -7.42
C TYR A 56 7.21 5.25 -7.68
N PHE A 57 6.12 4.51 -7.93
CA PHE A 57 4.76 5.03 -7.97
C PHE A 57 3.86 4.12 -7.13
N CYS A 58 3.07 4.71 -6.23
CA CYS A 58 2.05 3.97 -5.49
C CYS A 58 0.81 3.72 -6.37
N ALA A 59 -0.06 2.79 -5.95
CA ALA A 59 -1.23 2.39 -6.71
C ALA A 59 -2.21 3.54 -6.97
N TRP A 60 -2.29 4.51 -6.05
CA TRP A 60 -3.05 5.74 -6.26
C TRP A 60 -2.47 6.59 -7.39
N ALA A 61 -1.13 6.72 -7.47
CA ALA A 61 -0.48 7.57 -8.45
C ALA A 61 -0.66 7.07 -9.89
N VAL A 62 -0.71 5.75 -10.08
CA VAL A 62 -0.92 5.12 -11.41
C VAL A 62 -2.39 4.89 -11.75
N ASN A 63 -3.34 5.37 -10.93
CA ASN A 63 -4.78 5.14 -11.09
C ASN A 63 -5.20 3.66 -11.02
N ASP A 64 -4.47 2.85 -10.24
CA ASP A 64 -4.78 1.42 -10.04
C ASP A 64 -5.71 1.21 -8.84
N ILE A 65 -5.39 1.84 -7.69
CA ILE A 65 -6.21 1.75 -6.47
C ILE A 65 -6.46 3.14 -5.91
N GLY A 66 -7.73 3.42 -5.65
CA GLY A 66 -8.18 4.64 -4.98
C GLY A 66 -8.55 5.78 -5.96
N ASN A 67 -9.54 6.57 -5.54
CA ASN A 67 -10.01 7.76 -6.22
C ASN A 67 -9.28 9.04 -5.76
N ASP A 68 -9.69 10.20 -6.26
CA ASP A 68 -9.02 11.47 -6.01
C ASP A 68 -9.08 11.94 -4.53
N ASP A 69 -10.06 11.44 -3.78
CA ASP A 69 -10.21 11.70 -2.34
C ASP A 69 -9.49 10.67 -1.47
N GLU A 70 -8.92 9.62 -2.08
CA GLU A 70 -8.23 8.53 -1.40
C GLU A 70 -6.71 8.61 -1.58
N ARG A 71 -6.18 9.82 -1.73
CA ARG A 71 -4.75 10.06 -1.74
C ARG A 71 -4.13 9.52 -0.44
N PRO A 72 -2.95 8.87 -0.47
CA PRO A 72 -2.41 8.15 0.69
C PRO A 72 -2.30 8.94 2.01
N ASP A 73 -2.02 10.24 1.94
CA ASP A 73 -1.99 11.16 3.09
C ASP A 73 -3.38 11.50 3.65
N LYS A 74 -4.45 11.33 2.86
CA LYS A 74 -5.84 11.49 3.30
C LYS A 74 -6.40 10.23 3.95
N VAL A 75 -6.03 9.05 3.45
CA VAL A 75 -6.57 7.75 3.92
C VAL A 75 -5.67 7.03 4.92
N GLY A 76 -4.42 7.46 5.05
CA GLY A 76 -3.48 6.91 6.02
C GLY A 76 -2.78 5.63 5.61
N VAL A 77 -2.95 5.19 4.36
CA VAL A 77 -2.32 3.98 3.84
C VAL A 77 -1.71 4.18 2.47
N VAL A 78 -0.61 3.49 2.21
CA VAL A 78 0.04 3.41 0.91
C VAL A 78 -0.17 2.01 0.33
N CYS A 79 -0.81 1.94 -0.83
CA CYS A 79 -0.93 0.70 -1.61
C CYS A 79 0.18 0.62 -2.67
N ASN A 80 0.87 -0.52 -2.76
CA ASN A 80 1.87 -0.76 -3.80
C ASN A 80 1.23 -1.28 -5.09
N THR A 81 1.83 -0.89 -6.23
CA THR A 81 1.38 -1.19 -7.61
C THR A 81 1.60 -2.62 -8.06
N LEU A 82 2.32 -3.42 -7.28
CA LEU A 82 2.58 -4.82 -7.60
C LEU A 82 1.84 -5.70 -6.62
N PHE A 83 1.26 -6.80 -7.12
CA PHE A 83 0.97 -7.95 -6.28
C PHE A 83 2.27 -8.37 -5.63
N THR A 84 2.41 -8.04 -4.36
CA THR A 84 3.64 -8.28 -3.64
C THR A 84 3.71 -9.75 -3.30
N ARG A 85 4.73 -10.41 -3.84
CA ARG A 85 5.26 -11.67 -3.32
C ARG A 85 6.58 -11.33 -2.63
N PHE A 86 6.68 -11.53 -1.31
CA PHE A 86 7.97 -11.42 -0.62
C PHE A 86 8.79 -12.70 -0.79
N THR A 87 8.12 -13.84 -0.95
CA THR A 87 8.72 -15.14 -1.27
C THR A 87 8.08 -15.74 -2.52
N THR A 88 8.71 -16.74 -3.14
CA THR A 88 8.13 -17.44 -4.30
C THR A 88 6.77 -18.07 -4.00
N ASP A 89 6.56 -18.44 -2.74
CA ASP A 89 5.38 -19.16 -2.23
C ASP A 89 4.29 -18.21 -1.74
N ASP A 90 4.59 -16.91 -1.63
CA ASP A 90 3.59 -15.92 -1.28
C ASP A 90 2.53 -15.85 -2.37
N PRO A 91 1.25 -15.92 -2.00
CA PRO A 91 0.22 -15.64 -2.97
C PRO A 91 0.20 -14.16 -3.39
N PRO A 92 -0.31 -13.86 -4.59
CA PRO A 92 -0.47 -12.49 -5.05
C PRO A 92 -1.45 -11.74 -4.14
N SER A 93 -0.98 -10.62 -3.57
CA SER A 93 -1.78 -9.71 -2.74
C SER A 93 -1.29 -8.27 -2.91
N ILE A 94 -2.18 -7.30 -2.78
CA ILE A 94 -1.77 -5.90 -2.70
C ILE A 94 -1.18 -5.63 -1.32
N LEU A 95 -0.03 -4.98 -1.27
CA LEU A 95 0.54 -4.51 -0.01
C LEU A 95 -0.03 -3.14 0.36
N MET A 96 -0.69 -3.07 1.51
CA MET A 96 -1.23 -1.84 2.10
C MET A 96 -0.46 -1.52 3.39
N LEU A 97 0.29 -0.41 3.40
CA LEU A 97 1.18 -0.02 4.49
C LEU A 97 0.63 1.20 5.23
N GLU A 98 0.64 1.16 6.56
CA GLU A 98 0.30 2.31 7.39
C GLU A 98 1.26 3.49 7.20
N ALA A 99 0.72 4.66 6.90
CA ALA A 99 1.46 5.92 6.93
C ALA A 99 1.68 6.42 8.38
N TRP A 100 0.76 6.12 9.29
CA TRP A 100 0.87 6.40 10.73
C TRP A 100 0.27 5.26 11.58
N PRO A 101 0.67 5.12 12.86
CA PRO A 101 0.20 4.02 13.68
C PRO A 101 -1.32 4.09 13.87
N GLY A 102 -2.01 2.98 13.63
CA GLY A 102 -3.45 2.87 13.77
C GLY A 102 -4.23 3.38 12.56
N ALA A 103 -3.56 3.85 11.51
CA ALA A 103 -4.23 4.31 10.29
C ALA A 103 -5.11 3.21 9.68
N LEU A 104 -4.69 1.95 9.76
CA LEU A 104 -5.48 0.82 9.26
C LEU A 104 -6.79 0.64 10.03
N ASP A 105 -6.89 1.07 11.28
CA ASP A 105 -8.11 0.97 12.07
C ASP A 105 -9.07 2.16 11.83
N GLU A 106 -8.63 3.17 11.09
CA GLU A 106 -9.45 4.34 10.77
C GLU A 106 -10.43 4.08 9.63
N ARG A 107 -11.58 4.76 9.69
CA ARG A 107 -12.66 4.60 8.70
C ARG A 107 -12.22 4.74 7.25
N PRO A 108 -11.37 5.71 6.85
CA PRO A 108 -10.94 5.84 5.46
C PRO A 108 -10.17 4.61 4.95
N ALA A 109 -9.23 4.10 5.73
CA ALA A 109 -8.45 2.91 5.36
C ALA A 109 -9.34 1.66 5.33
N GLN A 110 -10.22 1.49 6.32
CA GLN A 110 -11.18 0.37 6.36
C GLN A 110 -12.15 0.41 5.17
N ALA A 111 -12.64 1.58 4.76
CA ALA A 111 -13.50 1.71 3.59
C ALA A 111 -12.78 1.34 2.29
N LEU A 112 -11.52 1.78 2.13
CA LEU A 112 -10.69 1.41 0.98
C LEU A 112 -10.43 -0.10 0.95
N LEU A 113 -10.06 -0.69 2.09
CA LEU A 113 -9.85 -2.13 2.25
C LEU A 113 -11.10 -2.93 1.89
N ALA A 114 -12.25 -2.56 2.45
CA ALA A 114 -13.53 -3.23 2.18
C ALA A 114 -13.86 -3.21 0.68
N ARG A 115 -13.65 -2.09 0.00
CA ARG A 115 -13.90 -1.98 -1.45
C ARG A 115 -12.98 -2.90 -2.26
N MET A 116 -11.69 -2.95 -1.92
CA MET A 116 -10.75 -3.87 -2.57
C MET A 116 -11.15 -5.34 -2.38
N LEU A 117 -11.56 -5.73 -1.17
CA LEU A 117 -12.00 -7.09 -0.88
C LEU A 117 -13.27 -7.46 -1.67
N ALA A 118 -14.23 -6.53 -1.77
CA ALA A 118 -15.45 -6.71 -2.55
C ALA A 118 -15.18 -6.87 -4.05
N GLU A 119 -14.10 -6.27 -4.56
CA GLU A 119 -13.61 -6.45 -5.93
C GLU A 119 -12.81 -7.76 -6.13
N GLY A 120 -12.69 -8.59 -5.09
CA GLY A 120 -11.98 -9.87 -5.14
C GLY A 120 -10.46 -9.74 -4.99
N ILE A 121 -9.97 -8.58 -4.56
CA ILE A 121 -8.54 -8.32 -4.36
C ILE A 121 -8.16 -8.78 -2.96
N SER A 122 -7.21 -9.71 -2.83
CA SER A 122 -6.62 -10.02 -1.53
C SER A 122 -5.63 -8.92 -1.12
N VAL A 123 -5.69 -8.51 0.14
CA VAL A 123 -4.87 -7.40 0.66
C VAL A 123 -4.01 -7.89 1.80
N ARG A 124 -2.72 -7.61 1.73
CA ARG A 124 -1.79 -7.82 2.82
C ARG A 124 -1.47 -6.49 3.49
N THR A 125 -1.68 -6.40 4.79
CA THR A 125 -1.45 -5.18 5.56
C THR A 125 -0.12 -5.22 6.31
N GLY A 126 0.55 -4.07 6.41
CA GLY A 126 1.75 -3.87 7.23
C GLY A 126 1.59 -2.71 8.18
N THR A 127 1.72 -2.97 9.48
CA THR A 127 1.57 -1.97 10.54
C THR A 127 2.92 -1.40 10.97
N ARG A 128 2.90 -0.18 11.51
CA ARG A 128 4.09 0.58 11.90
C ARG A 128 4.79 0.08 13.17
N ASP A 129 4.17 -0.79 13.94
CA ASP A 129 4.54 -1.13 15.32
C ASP A 129 5.47 -2.36 15.47
N GLY A 130 6.18 -2.76 14.41
CA GLY A 130 7.42 -3.54 14.49
C GLY A 130 7.34 -5.02 14.90
N ALA A 131 6.15 -5.59 15.16
CA ALA A 131 5.98 -7.03 15.31
C ALA A 131 5.71 -7.69 13.93
N PRO A 132 5.91 -9.02 13.74
CA PRO A 132 5.61 -9.67 12.47
C PRO A 132 4.09 -9.61 12.22
N ARG A 133 3.63 -8.62 11.46
CA ARG A 133 2.22 -8.21 11.36
C ARG A 133 1.68 -8.16 9.95
N TRP A 134 2.25 -8.97 9.06
CA TRP A 134 1.62 -9.23 7.77
C TRP A 134 0.31 -9.99 8.02
N GLN A 135 -0.83 -9.32 7.79
CA GLN A 135 -2.14 -9.96 7.84
C GLN A 135 -2.71 -9.99 6.43
N TYR A 136 -3.22 -11.14 6.02
CA TYR A 136 -3.96 -11.27 4.77
C TYR A 136 -5.44 -11.08 5.04
N HIS A 137 -6.02 -10.08 4.42
CA HIS A 137 -7.45 -9.80 4.43
C HIS A 137 -8.06 -10.45 3.19
N VAL A 138 -9.08 -11.27 3.41
CA VAL A 138 -9.76 -12.04 2.37
C VAL A 138 -11.27 -12.04 2.61
N LEU A 139 -12.05 -12.04 1.54
CA LEU A 139 -13.51 -12.14 1.59
C LEU A 139 -13.90 -13.62 1.62
N GLU A 140 -14.63 -14.07 2.64
CA GLU A 140 -14.93 -15.49 2.82
C GLU A 140 -15.69 -16.07 1.61
N GLN A 141 -16.64 -15.31 1.07
CA GLN A 141 -17.54 -15.75 0.02
C GLN A 141 -16.82 -16.04 -1.30
N THR A 142 -15.76 -15.30 -1.62
CA THR A 142 -15.07 -15.37 -2.92
C THR A 142 -13.66 -15.93 -2.82
N MET A 143 -13.03 -15.89 -1.65
CA MET A 143 -11.62 -16.26 -1.45
C MET A 143 -11.42 -17.40 -0.45
N LYS A 144 -12.45 -18.18 -0.11
CA LYS A 144 -12.35 -19.31 0.85
C LYS A 144 -11.17 -20.27 0.58
N PRO A 145 -10.97 -20.80 -0.64
CA PRO A 145 -9.86 -21.74 -0.88
C PRO A 145 -8.49 -21.07 -0.67
N PHE A 146 -8.40 -19.78 -1.00
CA PHE A 146 -7.18 -19.00 -0.89
C PHE A 146 -6.82 -18.68 0.57
N GLY A 147 -7.78 -18.24 1.38
CA GLY A 147 -7.55 -18.01 2.81
C GLY A 147 -7.22 -19.30 3.57
N GLN A 148 -7.85 -20.42 3.22
CA GLN A 148 -7.48 -21.73 3.80
C GLN A 148 -6.06 -22.16 3.43
N MET A 149 -5.62 -21.88 2.20
CA MET A 149 -4.23 -22.12 1.79
C MET A 149 -3.25 -21.25 2.59
N LEU A 150 -3.57 -19.97 2.81
CA LEU A 150 -2.76 -19.05 3.63
C LEU A 150 -2.60 -19.57 5.07
N GLU A 151 -3.69 -19.95 5.72
CA GLU A 151 -3.68 -20.49 7.09
C GLU A 151 -2.84 -21.78 7.17
N LYS A 152 -2.96 -22.68 6.18
CA LYS A 152 -2.16 -23.91 6.10
C LYS A 152 -0.65 -23.63 6.03
N ASN A 153 -0.26 -22.47 5.51
CA ASN A 153 1.13 -22.02 5.43
C ASN A 153 1.56 -21.16 6.64
N ASN A 154 0.80 -21.21 7.75
CA ASN A 154 1.04 -20.44 8.98
C ASN A 154 1.02 -18.91 8.78
N LEU A 155 0.30 -18.42 7.78
CA LEU A 155 0.10 -16.99 7.55
C LEU A 155 -1.13 -16.51 8.31
N LYS A 156 -1.06 -15.31 8.89
CA LYS A 156 -2.19 -14.71 9.61
C LYS A 156 -3.25 -14.22 8.62
N VAL A 157 -4.46 -14.76 8.72
CA VAL A 157 -5.61 -14.40 7.88
C VAL A 157 -6.67 -13.68 8.72
N VAL A 158 -7.25 -12.64 8.14
CA VAL A 158 -8.43 -11.94 8.63
C VAL A 158 -9.54 -12.17 7.61
N TRP A 159 -10.56 -12.92 8.02
CA TRP A 159 -11.73 -13.21 7.22
C TRP A 159 -12.74 -12.07 7.32
N HIS A 160 -13.29 -11.65 6.18
CA HIS A 160 -14.36 -10.67 6.08
C HIS A 160 -15.60 -11.32 5.50
N ASP A 161 -16.77 -10.91 5.98
CA ASP A 161 -18.10 -11.39 5.58
C ASP A 161 -19.02 -10.25 5.10
N ILE A 162 -18.42 -9.20 4.55
CA ILE A 162 -19.06 -7.96 4.08
C ILE A 162 -19.82 -8.09 2.75
#